data_AF-A0A8C7A0W8-F1
#
_entry.id   AF-A0A8C7A0W8-F1
#
_cell.length_a   1.000
_cell.length_b   1.000
_cell.length_c   1.000
_cell.angle_alpha   90.00
_cell.angle_beta   90.00
_cell.angle_gamma   90.00
#
_symmetry.space_group_name_H-M   'P 1'
#
loop_
_entity.id
_entity.type
_entity.pdbx_description
1 polymer ?
#
loop_
_entity_poly.entity_id
_entity_poly.type
_entity_poly.pdbx_seq_one_letter_code
_entity_poly.pdbx_strand_id
1 'polypeptide(L)'
;MSYADFVWLLISEEDKRSATSIEYWFRCMDLDGDGVLSMYELEYFYEEQCERMEVMGIEPLPFHDLLCQMLDLVKPERDGRVTLRDLKRCRMAHVFYNTFFNLEKYLDNEQRDPFAVQKDIENDSPEPSDWDRYAAEEYEILVAEESGTEQLQEGSFEEGNDADEVLSTPETGDKSDKLVISDLSA
;
A
#
# COMPACT_ATOMS: atom_id res chain seq x y z
N MET A 1 9.20 26.05 -2.57
CA MET A 1 9.37 25.18 -1.39
C MET A 1 10.84 24.99 -1.11
N SER A 2 11.22 25.08 0.16
CA SER A 2 12.53 24.67 0.67
C SER A 2 12.56 23.17 1.00
N TYR A 3 13.75 22.61 1.30
CA TYR A 3 13.86 21.21 1.75
C TYR A 3 13.07 20.94 3.03
N ALA A 4 13.07 21.89 3.98
CA ALA A 4 12.29 21.76 5.20
C ALA A 4 10.77 21.67 4.91
N ASP A 5 10.27 22.46 3.96
CA ASP A 5 8.86 22.41 3.55
C ASP A 5 8.52 21.07 2.88
N PHE A 6 9.44 20.54 2.07
CA PHE A 6 9.29 19.22 1.45
C PHE A 6 9.23 18.09 2.50
N VAL A 7 10.02 18.17 3.58
CA VAL A 7 9.94 17.19 4.67
C VAL A 7 8.57 17.21 5.33
N TRP A 8 8.00 18.39 5.59
CA TRP A 8 6.64 18.51 6.12
C TRP A 8 5.59 17.94 5.18
N LEU A 9 5.72 18.21 3.88
CA LEU A 9 4.84 17.62 2.86
C LEU A 9 4.93 16.10 2.88
N LEU A 10 6.15 15.53 2.86
CA LEU A 10 6.37 14.09 2.80
C LEU A 10 5.78 13.37 4.02
N ILE A 11 6.09 13.87 5.23
CA ILE A 11 5.58 13.28 6.48
C ILE A 11 4.05 13.36 6.53
N SER A 12 3.47 14.49 6.08
CA SER A 12 2.01 14.66 6.07
C SER A 12 1.34 13.79 5.01
N GLU A 13 1.98 13.53 3.88
CA GLU A 13 1.45 12.69 2.82
C GLU A 13 1.46 11.20 3.19
N GLU A 14 2.52 10.77 3.89
CA GLU A 14 2.71 9.40 4.34
C GLU A 14 1.67 9.00 5.39
N ASP A 15 1.50 9.81 6.46
CA ASP A 15 0.51 9.56 7.51
C ASP A 15 -0.50 10.72 7.65
N LYS A 16 -1.68 10.53 7.04
CA LYS A 16 -2.84 11.44 7.14
C LYS A 16 -3.72 11.23 8.37
N ARG A 17 -3.38 10.29 9.27
CA ARG A 17 -4.12 10.03 10.51
C ARG A 17 -3.59 10.88 11.66
N SER A 18 -2.31 11.28 11.62
CA SER A 18 -1.73 12.15 12.63
C SER A 18 -2.42 13.52 12.72
N ALA A 19 -2.61 14.04 13.94
CA ALA A 19 -3.26 15.33 14.15
C ALA A 19 -2.56 16.49 13.42
N THR A 20 -1.23 16.40 13.28
CA THR A 20 -0.42 17.40 12.56
C THR A 20 -0.68 17.36 11.06
N SER A 21 -0.77 16.16 10.46
CA SER A 21 -1.09 16.00 9.05
C SER A 21 -2.50 16.45 8.72
N ILE A 22 -3.47 16.14 9.60
CA ILE A 22 -4.84 16.63 9.46
C ILE A 22 -4.86 18.17 9.42
N GLU A 23 -4.11 18.84 10.28
CA GLU A 23 -4.00 20.30 10.21
C GLU A 23 -3.30 20.80 8.94
N TYR A 24 -2.27 20.09 8.47
CA TYR A 24 -1.56 20.44 7.25
C TYR A 24 -2.52 20.42 6.05
N TRP A 25 -3.22 19.31 5.83
CA TRP A 25 -4.14 19.16 4.71
C TRP A 25 -5.39 20.02 4.84
N PHE A 26 -5.89 20.24 6.06
CA PHE A 26 -6.97 21.20 6.26
C PHE A 26 -6.58 22.60 5.79
N ARG A 27 -5.38 23.08 6.13
CA ARG A 27 -4.89 24.39 5.67
C ARG A 27 -4.68 24.46 4.15
N CYS A 28 -4.44 23.32 3.50
CA CYS A 28 -4.33 23.26 2.05
C CYS A 28 -5.71 23.28 1.38
N MET A 29 -6.73 22.69 2.01
CA MET A 29 -8.09 22.62 1.47
C MET A 29 -8.95 23.85 1.77
N ASP A 30 -8.70 24.52 2.89
CA ASP A 30 -9.34 25.77 3.29
C ASP A 30 -8.72 26.92 2.48
N LEU A 31 -9.31 27.20 1.31
CA LEU A 31 -8.77 28.11 0.30
C LEU A 31 -8.95 29.58 0.71
N ASP A 32 -10.03 29.89 1.43
CA ASP A 32 -10.31 31.24 1.91
C ASP A 32 -9.84 31.48 3.35
N GLY A 33 -9.50 30.43 4.10
CA GLY A 33 -8.94 30.50 5.45
C GLY A 33 -9.98 30.80 6.52
N ASP A 34 -11.27 30.56 6.27
CA ASP A 34 -12.34 30.84 7.21
C ASP A 34 -12.49 29.78 8.31
N GLY A 35 -11.75 28.66 8.20
CA GLY A 35 -11.74 27.56 9.14
C GLY A 35 -12.84 26.52 8.90
N VAL A 36 -13.51 26.56 7.75
CA VAL A 36 -14.59 25.64 7.36
C VAL A 36 -14.41 25.22 5.91
N LEU A 37 -14.41 23.91 5.63
CA LEU A 37 -14.47 23.43 4.26
C LEU A 37 -15.91 23.55 3.76
N SER A 38 -16.11 24.51 2.87
CA SER A 38 -17.36 24.77 2.16
C SER A 38 -17.59 23.77 1.04
N MET A 39 -18.84 23.63 0.57
CA MET A 39 -19.13 22.76 -0.57
C MET A 39 -18.38 23.18 -1.84
N TYR A 40 -18.14 24.48 -2.01
CA TYR A 40 -17.38 25.02 -3.15
C TYR A 40 -15.93 24.52 -3.15
N GLU A 41 -15.25 24.55 -2.01
CA GLU A 41 -13.86 24.07 -1.92
C GLU A 41 -13.78 22.57 -2.14
N LEU A 42 -14.72 21.80 -1.59
CA LEU A 42 -14.78 20.36 -1.81
C LEU A 42 -15.04 20.01 -3.28
N GLU A 43 -15.96 20.72 -3.94
CA GLU A 43 -16.24 20.55 -5.37
C GLU A 43 -15.01 20.91 -6.21
N TYR A 44 -14.31 21.99 -5.87
CA TYR A 44 -13.09 22.43 -6.56
C TYR A 44 -12.01 21.34 -6.60
N PHE A 45 -11.71 20.69 -5.47
CA PHE A 45 -10.75 19.59 -5.45
C PHE A 45 -11.28 18.34 -6.17
N TYR A 46 -12.56 18.04 -6.01
CA TYR A 46 -13.16 16.85 -6.61
C TYR A 46 -13.26 16.93 -8.14
N GLU A 47 -13.45 18.12 -8.72
CA GLU A 47 -13.47 18.32 -10.16
C GLU A 47 -12.19 17.78 -10.84
N GLU A 48 -11.02 18.05 -10.26
CA GLU A 48 -9.75 17.53 -10.77
C GLU A 48 -9.64 16.00 -10.61
N GLN A 49 -10.22 15.43 -9.56
CA GLN A 49 -10.27 13.98 -9.38
C GLN A 49 -11.15 13.32 -10.45
N CYS A 50 -12.30 13.92 -10.77
CA CYS A 50 -13.16 13.45 -11.86
C CYS A 50 -12.40 13.42 -13.19
N GLU A 51 -11.70 14.51 -13.55
CA GLU A 51 -10.91 14.56 -14.79
C GLU A 51 -9.87 13.44 -14.85
N ARG A 52 -9.15 13.20 -13.75
CA ARG A 52 -8.15 12.12 -13.68
C ARG A 52 -8.79 10.73 -13.79
N MET A 53 -9.95 10.51 -13.18
CA MET A 53 -10.71 9.26 -13.27
C MET A 53 -11.20 9.01 -14.70
N GLU A 54 -11.70 10.04 -15.37
CA GLU A 54 -12.16 9.96 -16.77
C GLU A 54 -11.02 9.58 -17.72
N VAL A 55 -9.81 10.12 -17.51
CA VAL A 55 -8.60 9.74 -18.29
C VAL A 55 -8.26 8.25 -18.13
N MET A 56 -8.55 7.68 -16.96
CA MET A 56 -8.37 6.25 -16.68
C MET A 56 -9.56 5.39 -17.17
N GLY A 57 -10.61 6.00 -17.73
CA GLY A 57 -11.83 5.33 -18.16
C GLY A 57 -12.75 4.89 -17.02
N ILE A 58 -12.60 5.52 -15.85
CA ILE A 58 -13.43 5.28 -14.66
C ILE A 58 -14.50 6.37 -14.62
N GLU A 59 -15.77 6.00 -14.52
CA GLU A 59 -16.87 6.95 -14.36
C GLU A 59 -16.89 7.46 -12.90
N PRO A 60 -16.66 8.77 -12.66
CA PRO A 60 -16.68 9.31 -11.31
C PRO A 60 -18.10 9.38 -10.75
N LEU A 61 -18.21 9.31 -9.42
CA LEU A 61 -19.49 9.46 -8.73
C LEU A 61 -19.96 10.93 -8.83
N PRO A 62 -21.26 11.22 -8.98
CA PRO A 62 -21.75 12.59 -8.91
C PRO A 62 -21.38 13.26 -7.59
N PHE A 63 -20.92 14.51 -7.63
CA PHE A 63 -20.43 15.23 -6.46
C PHE A 63 -21.44 15.25 -5.30
N HIS A 64 -22.73 15.40 -5.58
CA HIS A 64 -23.77 15.38 -4.54
C HIS A 64 -23.80 14.07 -3.75
N ASP A 65 -23.62 12.93 -4.42
CA ASP A 65 -23.68 11.61 -3.79
C ASP A 65 -22.40 11.35 -2.99
N LEU A 66 -21.25 11.74 -3.55
CA LEU A 66 -19.97 11.73 -2.85
C LEU A 66 -20.02 12.60 -1.58
N LEU A 67 -20.58 13.80 -1.70
CA LEU A 67 -20.69 14.73 -0.60
C LEU A 67 -21.54 14.16 0.52
N CYS A 68 -22.66 13.48 0.21
CA CYS A 68 -23.44 12.76 1.20
C CYS A 68 -22.60 11.71 1.93
N GLN A 69 -21.86 10.89 1.19
CA GLN A 69 -20.96 9.86 1.77
C GLN A 69 -19.90 10.48 2.68
N MET A 70 -19.29 11.60 2.26
CA MET A 70 -18.27 12.28 3.05
C MET A 70 -18.84 12.96 4.31
N LEU A 71 -20.05 13.52 4.22
CA LEU A 71 -20.74 14.09 5.38
C LEU A 71 -21.16 13.00 6.38
N ASP A 72 -21.59 11.82 5.90
CA ASP A 72 -21.90 10.67 6.74
C ASP A 72 -20.65 10.08 7.41
N LEU A 73 -19.50 10.15 6.74
CA LEU A 73 -18.20 9.75 7.29
C LEU A 73 -17.73 10.70 8.39
N VAL A 74 -17.78 12.01 8.12
CA VAL A 74 -17.25 13.05 9.03
C VAL A 74 -18.21 13.37 10.17
N LYS A 75 -19.52 13.32 9.91
CA LYS A 75 -20.62 13.71 10.82
C LYS A 75 -20.35 15.07 11.47
N PRO A 76 -20.32 16.17 10.69
CA PRO A 76 -19.98 17.48 11.23
C PRO A 76 -21.00 17.95 12.28
N GLU A 77 -20.56 18.80 13.21
CA GLU A 77 -21.45 19.36 14.25
C GLU A 77 -22.50 20.31 13.67
N ARG A 78 -22.21 20.92 12.51
CA ARG A 78 -23.14 21.76 11.76
C ARG A 78 -23.27 21.25 10.33
N ASP A 79 -24.50 21.09 9.88
CA ASP A 79 -24.79 20.55 8.54
C ASP A 79 -24.09 21.36 7.43
N GLY A 80 -23.45 20.64 6.52
CA GLY A 80 -22.77 21.21 5.34
C GLY A 80 -21.53 22.07 5.66
N ARG A 81 -20.99 22.01 6.89
CA ARG A 81 -19.80 22.76 7.30
C ARG A 81 -18.80 21.82 7.97
N VAL A 82 -17.77 21.39 7.24
CA VAL A 82 -16.74 20.51 7.78
C VAL A 82 -15.64 21.35 8.41
N THR A 83 -15.43 21.21 9.73
CA THR A 83 -14.35 21.91 10.44
C THR A 83 -13.16 20.99 10.72
N LEU A 84 -12.00 21.58 11.00
CA LEU A 84 -10.82 20.85 11.46
C LEU A 84 -11.13 19.96 12.68
N ARG A 85 -12.00 20.44 13.58
CA ARG A 85 -12.42 19.68 14.77
C ARG A 85 -13.22 18.44 14.39
N ASP A 86 -14.07 18.53 13.39
CA ASP A 86 -14.87 17.39 12.92
C ASP A 86 -13.97 16.31 12.31
N LEU A 87 -12.99 16.70 11.48
CA LEU A 87 -12.02 15.76 10.89
C LEU A 87 -11.12 15.09 11.93
N LYS A 88 -10.67 15.82 12.94
CA LYS A 88 -9.93 15.22 14.07
C LYS A 88 -10.80 14.26 14.90
N ARG A 89 -12.12 14.52 15.00
CA ARG A 89 -13.05 13.69 15.77
C ARG A 89 -13.44 12.41 15.02
N CYS A 90 -13.63 12.47 13.70
CA CYS A 90 -14.15 11.35 12.93
C CYS A 90 -13.15 10.19 12.80
N ARG A 91 -11.85 10.41 13.05
CA ARG A 91 -10.74 9.43 12.92
C ARG A 91 -10.55 8.86 11.51
N MET A 92 -11.41 9.23 10.56
CA MET A 92 -11.40 8.81 9.16
C MET A 92 -10.94 9.95 8.22
N ALA A 93 -10.24 10.96 8.74
CA ALA A 93 -9.76 12.10 7.96
C ALA A 93 -8.89 11.69 6.77
N HIS A 94 -8.09 10.62 6.93
CA HIS A 94 -7.27 10.08 5.85
C HIS A 94 -8.09 9.63 4.63
N VAL A 95 -9.23 8.97 4.85
CA VAL A 95 -10.16 8.58 3.76
C VAL A 95 -10.74 9.83 3.11
N PHE A 96 -11.24 10.77 3.93
CA PHE A 96 -11.78 12.04 3.45
C PHE A 96 -10.78 12.77 2.54
N TYR A 97 -9.53 12.94 2.98
CA TYR A 97 -8.50 13.63 2.21
C TYR A 97 -8.13 12.89 0.92
N ASN A 98 -7.98 11.56 0.97
CA ASN A 98 -7.64 10.79 -0.21
C ASN A 98 -8.72 10.91 -1.29
N THR A 99 -10.00 10.91 -0.91
CA THR A 99 -11.12 11.12 -1.83
C THR A 99 -10.99 12.41 -2.64
N PHE A 100 -10.59 13.51 -2.01
CA PHE A 100 -10.54 14.82 -2.68
C PHE A 100 -9.28 15.09 -3.49
N PHE A 101 -8.12 14.49 -3.16
CA PHE A 101 -6.88 14.85 -3.86
C PHE A 101 -5.80 13.76 -3.99
N ASN A 102 -6.01 12.56 -3.44
CA ASN A 102 -5.09 11.43 -3.66
C ASN A 102 -5.82 10.28 -4.34
N LEU A 103 -5.84 10.33 -5.68
CA LEU A 103 -6.56 9.36 -6.51
C LEU A 103 -6.08 7.91 -6.32
N GLU A 104 -4.78 7.69 -6.22
CA GLU A 104 -4.22 6.34 -6.04
C GLU A 104 -4.75 5.70 -4.75
N LYS A 105 -4.57 6.39 -3.61
CA LYS A 105 -5.07 5.89 -2.32
C LYS A 105 -6.60 5.82 -2.25
N TYR A 106 -7.31 6.67 -2.99
CA TYR A 106 -8.77 6.60 -3.10
C TYR A 106 -9.22 5.34 -3.84
N LEU A 107 -8.64 5.04 -5.00
CA LEU A 107 -8.97 3.85 -5.78
C LEU A 107 -8.63 2.55 -5.03
N ASP A 108 -7.51 2.53 -4.31
CA ASP A 108 -7.15 1.40 -3.45
C ASP A 108 -8.19 1.18 -2.35
N ASN A 109 -8.72 2.26 -1.76
CA ASN A 109 -9.76 2.18 -0.74
C ASN A 109 -11.09 1.69 -1.30
N GLU A 110 -11.50 2.15 -2.48
CA GLU A 110 -12.75 1.71 -3.13
C GLU A 110 -12.73 0.22 -3.53
N GLN A 111 -11.54 -0.35 -3.76
CA GLN A 111 -11.37 -1.77 -4.05
C GLN A 111 -11.31 -2.64 -2.78
N ARG A 112 -11.10 -2.04 -1.59
CA ARG A 112 -11.11 -2.80 -0.34
C ARG A 112 -12.53 -3.26 -0.01
N ASP A 113 -12.60 -4.42 0.63
CA ASP A 113 -13.86 -5.00 1.08
C ASP A 113 -14.65 -3.98 1.95
N PRO A 114 -15.96 -3.78 1.73
CA PRO A 114 -16.79 -2.86 2.53
C PRO A 114 -16.70 -3.09 4.05
N PHE A 115 -16.45 -4.32 4.50
CA PHE A 115 -16.27 -4.65 5.91
C PHE A 115 -14.96 -4.13 6.50
N ALA A 116 -13.95 -3.79 5.69
CA ALA A 116 -12.69 -3.22 6.15
C ALA A 116 -12.88 -1.82 6.75
N VAL A 117 -13.71 -0.97 6.12
CA VAL A 117 -13.99 0.39 6.61
C VAL A 117 -14.78 0.36 7.92
N GLN A 118 -15.73 -0.57 8.08
CA GLN A 118 -16.41 -0.78 9.36
C GLN A 118 -15.44 -1.19 10.47
N LYS A 119 -14.48 -2.06 10.14
CA LYS A 119 -13.45 -2.50 11.08
C LYS A 119 -12.58 -1.32 11.52
N ASP A 120 -12.21 -0.41 10.62
CA ASP A 120 -11.40 0.77 10.96
C ASP A 120 -12.13 1.75 11.89
N ILE A 121 -13.47 1.84 11.80
CA ILE A 121 -14.29 2.66 12.70
C ILE A 121 -14.42 2.02 14.08
N GLU A 122 -14.56 0.70 14.15
CA GLU A 122 -14.75 -0.05 15.41
C GLU A 122 -13.44 -0.34 16.15
N ASN A 123 -12.31 -0.39 15.45
CA ASN A 123 -11.03 -0.78 16.03
C ASN A 123 -10.34 0.42 16.71
N ASP A 124 -10.61 0.61 18.01
CA ASP A 124 -9.82 1.47 18.91
C ASP A 124 -8.52 0.78 19.38
N SER A 125 -8.27 -0.45 18.90
CA SER A 125 -6.99 -1.14 19.09
C SER A 125 -5.95 -0.49 18.18
N PRO A 126 -4.72 -0.25 18.63
CA PRO A 126 -3.66 0.18 17.73
C PRO A 126 -3.60 -0.83 16.60
N GLU A 127 -3.93 -0.40 15.38
CA GLU A 127 -3.57 -1.20 14.22
C GLU A 127 -2.07 -1.45 14.30
N PRO A 128 -1.60 -2.68 14.00
CA PRO A 128 -0.17 -2.92 13.88
C PRO A 128 0.39 -1.84 12.96
N SER A 129 1.42 -1.14 13.44
CA SER A 129 2.14 -0.14 12.65
C SER A 129 2.53 -0.76 11.32
N ASP A 130 2.72 0.04 10.27
CA ASP A 130 3.27 -0.48 9.01
C ASP A 130 4.61 -1.21 9.23
N TRP A 131 5.35 -0.85 10.28
CA TRP A 131 6.52 -1.60 10.73
C TRP A 131 6.18 -2.96 11.36
N ASP A 132 5.12 -3.04 12.16
CA ASP A 132 4.66 -4.29 12.75
C ASP A 132 4.11 -5.23 11.67
N ARG A 133 3.44 -4.70 10.65
CA ARG A 133 2.94 -5.46 9.50
C ARG A 133 4.10 -5.97 8.63
N TYR A 134 5.06 -5.10 8.30
CA TYR A 134 6.28 -5.47 7.58
C TYR A 134 7.07 -6.54 8.33
N ALA A 135 7.30 -6.35 9.64
CA ALA A 135 8.04 -7.32 10.46
C ALA A 135 7.31 -8.67 10.54
N ALA A 136 5.98 -8.69 10.58
CA ALA A 136 5.20 -9.91 10.57
C ALA A 136 5.29 -10.64 9.23
N GLU A 137 5.19 -9.92 8.10
CA GLU A 137 5.33 -10.50 6.75
C GLU A 137 6.73 -11.08 6.54
N GLU A 138 7.79 -10.34 6.87
CA GLU A 138 9.17 -10.83 6.76
C GLU A 138 9.43 -12.04 7.68
N TYR A 139 8.85 -12.04 8.88
CA TYR A 139 8.94 -13.18 9.78
C TYR A 139 8.24 -14.43 9.19
N GLU A 140 7.06 -14.27 8.60
CA GLU A 140 6.33 -15.36 7.96
C GLU A 140 7.11 -15.95 6.77
N ILE A 141 7.73 -15.08 5.96
CA ILE A 141 8.63 -15.50 4.87
C ILE A 141 9.80 -16.31 5.42
N LEU A 142 10.47 -15.81 6.47
CA LEU A 142 11.63 -16.47 7.06
C LEU A 142 11.27 -17.85 7.65
N VAL A 143 10.13 -17.96 8.32
CA VAL A 143 9.61 -19.23 8.87
C VAL A 143 9.29 -20.23 7.76
N ALA A 144 8.72 -19.77 6.65
CA ALA A 144 8.45 -20.61 5.49
C ALA A 144 9.74 -21.11 4.82
N GLU A 145 10.78 -20.27 4.73
CA GLU A 145 12.09 -20.65 4.22
C GLU A 145 12.81 -21.66 5.13
N GLU A 146 12.76 -21.48 6.45
CA GLU A 146 13.34 -22.44 7.42
C GLU A 146 12.63 -23.79 7.35
N SER A 147 11.29 -23.79 7.27
CA SER A 147 10.49 -25.01 7.09
C SER A 147 10.75 -25.72 5.76
N GLY A 148 11.04 -24.96 4.69
CA GLY A 148 11.44 -25.51 3.38
C GLY A 148 12.87 -26.03 3.36
N THR A 149 13.75 -25.47 4.18
CA THR A 149 15.16 -25.88 4.29
C THR A 149 15.31 -27.14 5.16
N GLU A 150 14.51 -27.28 6.22
CA GLU A 150 14.46 -28.51 7.04
C GLU A 150 14.03 -29.74 6.21
N GLN A 151 13.06 -29.59 5.29
CA GLN A 151 12.65 -30.68 4.39
C GLN A 151 13.75 -31.10 3.39
N LEU A 152 14.63 -30.18 3.00
CA LEU A 152 15.78 -30.49 2.14
C LEU A 152 16.95 -31.09 2.94
N GLN A 153 17.07 -30.77 4.23
CA GLN A 153 18.12 -31.29 5.10
C GLN A 153 17.82 -32.68 5.68
N GLU A 154 16.55 -33.02 5.95
CA GLU A 154 16.15 -34.38 6.35
C GLU A 154 16.26 -35.41 5.20
N GLY A 155 16.24 -34.98 3.94
CA GLY A 155 16.42 -35.87 2.78
C GLY A 155 17.85 -36.37 2.51
N SER A 156 18.85 -35.95 3.31
CA SER A 156 20.27 -36.26 3.08
C SER A 156 20.92 -37.22 4.08
N PHE A 157 20.16 -37.93 4.91
CA PHE A 157 20.70 -38.80 5.97
C PHE A 157 20.27 -40.27 5.94
N GLU A 158 19.92 -40.85 4.77
CA GLU A 158 19.69 -42.31 4.66
C GLU A 158 20.41 -42.99 3.47
N GLU A 159 21.74 -42.92 3.42
CA GLU A 159 22.53 -43.96 2.72
C GLU A 159 23.64 -44.48 3.63
N GLY A 160 23.34 -45.55 4.36
CA GLY A 160 24.31 -46.27 5.19
C GLY A 160 23.89 -47.72 5.44
N ASN A 161 24.62 -48.64 4.80
CA ASN A 161 24.67 -50.11 4.93
C ASN A 161 23.60 -50.95 4.23
N ASP A 162 24.00 -51.71 3.20
CA ASP A 162 24.39 -53.13 3.41
C ASP A 162 25.12 -53.77 2.20
N ALA A 163 26.18 -54.52 2.55
CA ALA A 163 26.71 -55.74 1.93
C ALA A 163 27.20 -55.79 0.45
N ASP A 164 28.54 -55.79 0.34
CA ASP A 164 29.44 -56.83 -0.24
C ASP A 164 29.29 -57.38 -1.69
N GLU A 165 30.45 -57.75 -2.23
CA GLU A 165 30.75 -58.60 -3.41
C GLU A 165 31.08 -58.01 -4.81
N VAL A 166 32.41 -57.96 -5.05
CA VAL A 166 33.19 -58.48 -6.21
C VAL A 166 33.32 -57.68 -7.53
N LEU A 167 34.48 -57.01 -7.62
CA LEU A 167 35.49 -56.96 -8.70
C LEU A 167 35.09 -57.36 -10.15
N SER A 168 35.34 -56.46 -11.12
CA SER A 168 36.07 -56.72 -12.40
C SER A 168 36.26 -55.44 -13.25
N THR A 169 37.50 -54.99 -13.41
CA THR A 169 37.99 -54.19 -14.57
C THR A 169 38.14 -55.10 -15.82
N PRO A 170 38.36 -54.66 -17.09
CA PRO A 170 39.15 -53.46 -17.45
C PRO A 170 38.95 -52.78 -18.85
N GLU A 171 39.79 -51.75 -19.12
CA GLU A 171 40.35 -51.24 -20.42
C GLU A 171 39.39 -50.70 -21.53
N THR A 172 39.67 -49.76 -22.45
CA THR A 172 40.68 -48.71 -22.77
C THR A 172 40.17 -47.96 -24.04
N GLY A 173 40.61 -46.71 -24.26
CA GLY A 173 40.68 -46.03 -25.57
C GLY A 173 39.51 -45.09 -25.90
N ASP A 174 39.65 -43.97 -26.60
CA ASP A 174 40.77 -43.35 -27.31
C ASP A 174 40.46 -41.85 -27.52
N LYS A 175 41.48 -41.11 -27.92
CA LYS A 175 41.70 -39.66 -27.95
C LYS A 175 40.81 -38.84 -28.92
N SER A 176 40.91 -37.52 -28.67
CA SER A 176 41.16 -36.41 -29.62
C SER A 176 39.99 -35.61 -30.23
N ASP A 177 39.99 -34.33 -29.84
CA ASP A 177 39.97 -33.12 -30.69
C ASP A 177 38.73 -32.77 -31.54
N LYS A 178 38.03 -31.70 -31.15
CA LYS A 178 38.21 -30.37 -31.78
C LYS A 178 37.36 -29.27 -31.13
N LEU A 179 38.05 -28.29 -30.55
CA LEU A 179 37.62 -26.90 -30.36
C LEU A 179 38.11 -26.08 -31.57
N VAL A 180 37.23 -25.37 -32.30
CA VAL A 180 37.52 -24.12 -33.08
C VAL A 180 36.15 -23.46 -33.40
N ILE A 181 35.75 -22.38 -32.70
CA ILE A 181 35.82 -20.93 -33.06
C ILE A 181 34.92 -20.58 -34.27
N SER A 182 33.80 -19.87 -34.06
CA SER A 182 33.60 -18.40 -34.21
C SER A 182 33.81 -17.86 -35.62
N ASP A 183 32.77 -17.18 -36.13
CA ASP A 183 32.74 -15.97 -36.99
C ASP A 183 31.52 -16.01 -37.93
N LEU A 184 30.53 -15.12 -37.83
CA LEU A 184 30.45 -13.68 -38.16
C LEU A 184 29.84 -13.42 -39.55
N SER A 185 28.79 -12.59 -39.53
CA SER A 185 28.18 -11.76 -40.59
C SER A 185 27.56 -12.42 -41.84
N ALA A 186 26.28 -12.11 -42.09
CA ALA A 186 25.86 -10.99 -42.94
C ALA A 186 24.41 -10.59 -42.63
#